data_AF-A0AAV5UYY7-F1
#
_entry.id   AF-A0AAV5UYY7-F1
#
_cell.length_a   1.000
_cell.length_b   1.000
_cell.length_c   1.000
_cell.angle_alpha   90.00
_cell.angle_beta   90.00
_cell.angle_gamma   90.00
#
_symmetry.space_group_name_H-M   'P 1'
#
loop_
_entity.id
_entity.type
_entity.pdbx_description
1 polymer ?
#
loop_
_entity_poly.entity_id
_entity_poly.type
_entity_poly.pdbx_seq_one_letter_code
_entity_poly.pdbx_strand_id
1 'polypeptide(L)'
;LIAFQLSLLPSLLNESNVDETTTVTLHGSITSKVLASLLTSVGTLQKLIFDEARIMASPPSFSSIISQLRVLSLSFLGCKFDDAQLICDRFFVENNQIVDLTVSTKDGTLQSFPLLTDRTLDRWASLCMQPPCLQLNNVATSFTITGVERLIRAFVSTASPYDRLCCKFGRLNTCMDTVVARLARLSGLKLHCVHETFLVALGHNPRVELNIQTLRRGLHAPRADATLDELPALRRGTPVRRRPAP
;
A
#
# COMPACT_ATOMS: atom_id res chain seq x y z
N LEU A 1 5.72 -34.46 -13.77
CA LEU A 1 7.05 -33.95 -14.18
C LEU A 1 6.82 -32.78 -15.14
N ILE A 2 6.67 -31.57 -14.61
CA ILE A 2 6.57 -30.36 -15.45
C ILE A 2 7.88 -29.60 -15.23
N ALA A 3 8.82 -29.80 -16.15
CA ALA A 3 9.99 -28.95 -16.29
C ALA A 3 9.52 -27.61 -16.87
N PHE A 4 9.07 -26.71 -16.00
CA PHE A 4 8.91 -25.31 -16.38
C PHE A 4 10.30 -24.74 -16.59
N GLN A 5 10.53 -24.27 -17.81
CA GLN A 5 11.76 -23.68 -18.31
C GLN A 5 12.32 -22.62 -17.35
N LEU A 6 13.39 -22.98 -16.64
CA LEU A 6 14.32 -22.05 -15.98
C LEU A 6 15.14 -21.22 -16.98
N SER A 7 14.97 -21.46 -18.30
CA SER A 7 15.66 -20.72 -19.36
C SER A 7 15.07 -19.32 -19.64
N LEU A 8 14.03 -18.89 -18.92
CA LEU A 8 13.41 -17.57 -19.10
C LEU A 8 13.91 -16.51 -18.11
N LEU A 9 14.72 -16.88 -17.11
CA LEU A 9 15.34 -15.92 -16.19
C LEU A 9 16.29 -14.93 -16.89
N PRO A 10 17.14 -15.35 -17.85
CA PRO A 10 17.97 -14.40 -18.61
C PRO A 10 17.14 -13.46 -19.50
N SER A 11 16.00 -13.91 -20.03
CA SER A 11 15.13 -13.05 -20.87
C SER A 11 14.23 -12.09 -20.09
N LEU A 12 14.07 -12.28 -18.78
CA LEU A 12 13.40 -11.32 -17.88
C LEU A 12 14.39 -10.30 -17.28
N LEU A 13 15.68 -10.63 -17.29
CA LEU A 13 16.77 -9.72 -16.99
C LEU A 13 17.19 -9.06 -18.31
N ASN A 14 16.45 -8.03 -18.75
CA ASN A 14 16.85 -7.22 -19.89
C ASN A 14 18.31 -6.76 -19.68
N GLU A 15 19.26 -7.29 -20.48
CA GLU A 15 20.70 -6.99 -20.40
C GLU A 15 21.03 -5.58 -20.91
N SER A 16 20.33 -4.56 -20.42
CA SER A 16 20.63 -3.17 -20.75
C SER A 16 20.44 -2.29 -19.52
N ASN A 17 21.56 -1.76 -19.03
CA ASN A 17 21.77 -0.94 -17.84
C ASN A 17 21.77 -1.69 -16.50
N VAL A 18 22.91 -2.33 -16.21
CA VAL A 18 23.41 -2.44 -14.83
C VAL A 18 23.92 -1.06 -14.40
N ASP A 19 23.00 -0.10 -14.24
CA ASP A 19 23.22 1.00 -13.32
C ASP A 19 23.16 0.41 -11.90
N GLU A 20 23.96 0.97 -10.98
CA GLU A 20 24.24 0.51 -9.61
C GLU A 20 23.02 0.49 -8.65
N THR A 21 21.81 0.35 -9.18
CA THR A 21 20.54 0.17 -8.46
C THR A 21 19.84 -1.09 -8.96
N THR A 22 20.18 -2.26 -8.40
CA THR A 22 19.60 -3.56 -8.78
C THR A 22 18.11 -3.63 -8.41
N THR A 23 17.28 -3.16 -9.34
CA THR A 23 15.83 -3.27 -9.29
C THR A 23 15.40 -4.46 -10.12
N VAL A 24 14.61 -5.36 -9.54
CA VAL A 24 14.02 -6.50 -10.26
C VAL A 24 12.51 -6.42 -10.16
N THR A 25 11.85 -6.60 -11.30
CA THR A 25 10.39 -6.69 -11.37
C THR A 25 9.99 -8.11 -11.78
N LEU A 26 9.08 -8.71 -11.02
CA LEU A 26 8.60 -10.06 -11.21
C LEU A 26 7.09 -10.05 -11.48
N HIS A 27 6.68 -10.85 -12.46
CA HIS A 27 5.29 -11.00 -12.89
C HIS A 27 4.87 -12.48 -12.86
N GLY A 28 3.55 -12.74 -12.86
CA GLY A 28 3.01 -14.10 -12.94
C GLY A 28 3.08 -14.88 -11.63
N SER A 29 3.25 -16.20 -11.70
CA SER A 29 3.23 -17.09 -10.52
C SER A 29 4.60 -17.18 -9.86
N ILE A 30 4.72 -16.59 -8.67
CA ILE A 30 5.97 -16.51 -7.91
C ILE A 30 5.97 -17.56 -6.81
N THR A 31 6.77 -18.61 -6.99
CA THR A 31 6.95 -19.65 -5.99
C THR A 31 8.26 -19.45 -5.21
N SER A 32 8.42 -20.16 -4.08
CA SER A 32 9.72 -20.18 -3.38
C SER A 32 10.88 -20.64 -4.26
N LYS A 33 10.64 -21.47 -5.28
CA LYS A 33 11.67 -21.90 -6.24
C LYS A 33 12.11 -20.74 -7.13
N VAL A 34 11.17 -19.94 -7.62
CA VAL A 34 11.48 -18.74 -8.44
C VAL A 34 12.33 -17.75 -7.64
N LEU A 35 11.94 -17.50 -6.38
CA LEU A 35 12.70 -16.62 -5.48
C LEU A 35 14.08 -17.19 -5.13
N ALA A 36 14.21 -18.50 -4.94
CA ALA A 36 15.50 -19.14 -4.71
C ALA A 36 16.40 -19.07 -5.95
N SER A 37 15.85 -19.22 -7.16
CA SER A 37 16.62 -19.01 -8.40
C SER A 37 17.10 -17.56 -8.51
N LEU A 38 16.26 -16.57 -8.15
CA LEU A 38 16.69 -15.17 -8.12
C LEU A 38 17.89 -14.95 -7.19
N LEU A 39 17.87 -15.56 -5.99
CA LEU A 39 18.99 -15.51 -5.05
C LEU A 39 20.29 -16.08 -5.62
N THR A 40 20.22 -17.12 -6.44
CA THR A 40 21.43 -17.67 -7.11
C THR A 40 21.96 -16.79 -8.23
N SER A 41 21.10 -15.97 -8.83
CA SER A 41 21.44 -15.11 -9.97
C SER A 41 21.86 -13.70 -9.55
N VAL A 42 21.40 -13.24 -8.38
CA VAL A 42 21.62 -11.87 -7.90
C VAL A 42 22.09 -11.91 -6.45
N GLY A 43 23.30 -11.40 -6.20
CA GLY A 43 23.88 -11.38 -4.85
C GLY A 43 23.21 -10.37 -3.90
N THR A 44 22.89 -9.17 -4.40
CA THR A 44 22.20 -8.13 -3.63
C THR A 44 21.22 -7.37 -4.50
N LEU A 45 20.07 -7.04 -3.92
CA LEU A 45 18.97 -6.44 -4.65
C LEU A 45 18.44 -5.25 -3.86
N GLN A 46 18.57 -4.04 -4.40
CA GLN A 46 18.08 -2.86 -3.69
C GLN A 46 16.55 -2.82 -3.67
N LYS A 47 15.91 -3.14 -4.80
CA LYS A 47 14.46 -3.01 -4.96
C LYS A 47 13.81 -4.21 -5.65
N LEU A 48 12.87 -4.86 -4.98
CA LEU A 48 12.08 -5.96 -5.53
C LEU A 48 10.64 -5.53 -5.75
N ILE A 49 10.17 -5.66 -6.97
CA ILE A 49 8.80 -5.32 -7.36
C ILE A 49 8.11 -6.59 -7.81
N PHE A 50 6.98 -6.90 -7.20
CA PHE A 50 6.02 -7.87 -7.70
C PHE A 50 4.89 -7.09 -8.35
N ASP A 51 4.66 -7.29 -9.64
CA ASP A 51 3.61 -6.58 -10.38
C ASP A 51 2.66 -7.57 -11.07
N GLU A 52 1.38 -7.48 -10.69
CA GLU A 52 0.30 -8.39 -11.09
C GLU A 52 0.65 -9.86 -10.87
N ALA A 53 1.42 -10.13 -9.81
CA ALA A 53 1.93 -11.45 -9.49
C ALA A 53 1.00 -12.22 -8.53
N ARG A 54 0.97 -13.55 -8.65
CA ARG A 54 0.42 -14.45 -7.64
C ARG A 54 1.56 -15.06 -6.82
N ILE A 55 1.62 -14.72 -5.55
CA ILE A 55 2.69 -15.14 -4.64
C ILE A 55 2.28 -16.42 -3.93
N MET A 56 3.00 -17.49 -4.23
CA MET A 56 2.80 -18.87 -3.80
C MET A 56 4.05 -19.36 -3.04
N ALA A 57 4.39 -18.67 -1.97
CA ALA A 57 5.52 -19.00 -1.11
C ALA A 57 5.04 -19.19 0.34
N SER A 58 5.69 -20.08 1.08
CA SER A 58 5.46 -20.17 2.52
C SER A 58 6.07 -18.95 3.24
N PRO A 59 5.45 -18.42 4.31
CA PRO A 59 5.98 -17.27 5.03
C PRO A 59 7.45 -17.40 5.49
N PRO A 60 7.89 -18.54 6.06
CA PRO A 60 9.28 -18.68 6.49
C PRO A 60 10.27 -18.67 5.31
N SER A 61 9.94 -19.34 4.21
CA SER A 61 10.81 -19.37 3.03
C SER A 61 10.88 -18.01 2.36
N PHE A 62 9.74 -17.32 2.21
CA PHE A 62 9.69 -15.98 1.65
C PHE A 62 10.55 -15.01 2.48
N SER A 63 10.31 -14.95 3.78
CA SER A 63 11.04 -14.07 4.70
C SER A 63 12.56 -14.32 4.65
N SER A 64 12.98 -15.59 4.67
CA SER A 64 14.40 -15.96 4.61
C SER A 64 15.06 -15.54 3.27
N ILE A 65 14.36 -15.72 2.15
CA ILE A 65 14.92 -15.36 0.83
C ILE A 65 15.03 -13.83 0.69
N ILE A 66 14.01 -13.07 1.11
CA ILE A 66 14.06 -11.61 1.09
C ILE A 66 15.22 -11.08 1.94
N SER A 67 15.45 -11.69 3.10
CA SER A 67 16.58 -11.34 3.99
C SER A 67 17.93 -11.61 3.33
N GLN A 68 18.08 -12.77 2.70
CA GLN A 68 19.31 -13.15 2.00
C GLN A 68 19.61 -12.26 0.77
N LEU A 69 18.57 -11.86 0.04
CA LEU A 69 18.67 -10.90 -1.07
C LEU A 69 19.00 -9.46 -0.62
N ARG A 70 18.92 -9.19 0.70
CA ARG A 70 19.12 -7.87 1.31
C ARG A 70 18.25 -6.77 0.70
N VAL A 71 16.99 -7.10 0.41
CA VAL A 71 16.03 -6.17 -0.21
C VAL A 71 15.76 -4.98 0.69
N LEU A 72 15.99 -3.77 0.18
CA LEU A 72 15.71 -2.51 0.90
C LEU A 72 14.32 -1.96 0.59
N SER A 73 13.88 -2.04 -0.67
CA SER A 73 12.56 -1.60 -1.12
C SER A 73 11.77 -2.77 -1.68
N LEU A 74 10.57 -3.00 -1.15
CA LEU A 74 9.70 -4.12 -1.52
C LEU A 74 8.33 -3.59 -1.96
N SER A 75 7.92 -3.90 -3.17
CA SER A 75 6.66 -3.43 -3.75
C SER A 75 5.79 -4.58 -4.22
N PHE A 76 4.52 -4.56 -3.85
CA PHE A 76 3.47 -5.49 -4.28
C PHE A 76 2.37 -4.70 -4.96
N LEU A 77 2.34 -4.73 -6.29
CA LEU A 77 1.44 -3.94 -7.13
C LEU A 77 0.43 -4.89 -7.78
N GLY A 78 -0.84 -4.82 -7.38
CA GLY A 78 -1.90 -5.71 -7.91
C GLY A 78 -1.66 -7.19 -7.64
N CYS A 79 -0.90 -7.54 -6.60
CA CYS A 79 -0.54 -8.93 -6.31
C CYS A 79 -1.66 -9.70 -5.60
N LYS A 80 -1.67 -11.03 -5.78
CA LYS A 80 -2.50 -11.96 -4.99
C LYS A 80 -1.60 -12.83 -4.13
N PHE A 81 -1.99 -13.06 -2.88
CA PHE A 81 -1.24 -13.85 -1.92
C PHE A 81 -2.00 -15.14 -1.63
N ASP A 82 -1.35 -16.29 -1.78
CA ASP A 82 -1.93 -17.56 -1.33
C ASP A 82 -1.94 -17.66 0.21
N ASP A 83 -1.01 -16.97 0.87
CA ASP A 83 -0.92 -16.86 2.32
C ASP A 83 -0.75 -15.40 2.75
N ALA A 84 -1.77 -14.84 3.40
CA ALA A 84 -1.74 -13.47 3.91
C ALA A 84 -0.74 -13.28 5.08
N GLN A 85 -0.19 -14.36 5.64
CA GLN A 85 0.83 -14.29 6.69
C GLN A 85 2.22 -13.93 6.14
N LEU A 86 2.39 -13.86 4.81
CA LEU A 86 3.62 -13.43 4.16
C LEU A 86 4.09 -12.04 4.65
N ILE A 87 3.15 -11.14 4.91
CA ILE A 87 3.42 -9.81 5.46
C ILE A 87 2.80 -9.75 6.87
N CYS A 88 3.64 -9.98 7.88
CA CYS A 88 3.24 -9.98 9.30
C CYS A 88 4.35 -9.39 10.18
N ASP A 89 4.10 -9.25 11.48
CA ASP A 89 5.11 -8.73 12.42
C ASP A 89 6.44 -9.51 12.37
N ARG A 90 6.37 -10.85 12.26
CA ARG A 90 7.56 -11.71 12.18
C ARG A 90 8.39 -11.44 10.93
N PHE A 91 7.75 -11.15 9.80
CA PHE A 91 8.45 -10.81 8.56
C PHE A 91 9.36 -9.58 8.76
N PHE A 92 8.86 -8.52 9.41
CA PHE A 92 9.66 -7.32 9.71
C PHE A 92 10.69 -7.53 10.83
N VAL A 93 10.49 -8.52 11.70
CA VAL A 93 11.50 -8.94 12.67
C VAL A 93 12.73 -9.52 11.97
N GLU A 94 12.50 -10.35 10.96
CA GLU A 94 13.55 -11.06 10.20
C GLU A 94 14.13 -10.22 9.06
N ASN A 95 13.41 -9.17 8.63
CA ASN A 95 13.79 -8.28 7.53
C ASN A 95 13.88 -6.82 7.98
N ASN A 96 14.72 -6.54 8.97
CA ASN A 96 14.91 -5.19 9.52
C ASN A 96 15.60 -4.21 8.56
N GLN A 97 16.16 -4.72 7.46
CA GLN A 97 16.79 -3.92 6.40
C GLN A 97 15.77 -3.25 5.46
N ILE A 98 14.50 -3.65 5.49
CA ILE A 98 13.48 -3.07 4.61
C ILE A 98 13.17 -1.64 5.09
N VAL A 99 13.41 -0.68 4.19
CA VAL A 99 13.18 0.76 4.41
C VAL A 99 11.99 1.27 3.61
N ASP A 100 11.60 0.59 2.54
CA ASP A 100 10.44 0.96 1.74
C ASP A 100 9.54 -0.25 1.50
N LEU A 101 8.27 -0.13 1.88
CA LEU A 101 7.24 -1.14 1.61
C LEU A 101 6.06 -0.47 0.91
N THR A 102 5.74 -0.97 -0.28
CA THR A 102 4.51 -0.59 -0.99
C THR A 102 3.64 -1.81 -1.21
N VAL A 103 2.37 -1.73 -0.83
CA VAL A 103 1.33 -2.72 -1.12
C VAL A 103 0.14 -1.96 -1.70
N SER A 104 -0.28 -2.33 -2.91
CA SER A 104 -1.37 -1.66 -3.60
C SER A 104 -2.20 -2.65 -4.39
N THR A 105 -3.52 -2.51 -4.35
CA THR A 105 -4.43 -3.25 -5.24
C THR A 105 -4.80 -2.37 -6.43
N LYS A 106 -4.64 -2.90 -7.65
CA LYS A 106 -4.98 -2.17 -8.90
C LYS A 106 -6.49 -2.12 -9.14
N ASP A 107 -7.21 -3.16 -8.70
CA ASP A 107 -8.65 -3.33 -8.89
C ASP A 107 -9.50 -2.71 -7.77
N GLY A 108 -8.86 -2.03 -6.81
CA GLY A 108 -9.54 -1.43 -5.66
C GLY A 108 -10.01 -2.44 -4.62
N THR A 109 -9.71 -3.74 -4.78
CA THR A 109 -10.09 -4.76 -3.80
C THR A 109 -9.35 -4.54 -2.48
N LEU A 110 -10.04 -4.83 -1.37
CA LEU A 110 -9.42 -4.74 -0.05
C LEU A 110 -8.61 -6.01 0.24
N GLN A 111 -7.31 -5.85 0.47
CA GLN A 111 -6.46 -6.92 1.00
C GLN A 111 -6.31 -6.78 2.52
N SER A 112 -6.18 -7.90 3.22
CA SER A 112 -6.15 -7.90 4.69
C SER A 112 -4.91 -8.61 5.21
N PHE A 113 -4.12 -7.91 6.04
CA PHE A 113 -2.95 -8.42 6.75
C PHE A 113 -3.17 -8.28 8.27
N PRO A 114 -3.99 -9.16 8.88
CA PRO A 114 -4.39 -9.00 10.28
C PRO A 114 -3.25 -9.23 11.27
N LEU A 115 -2.18 -9.92 10.85
CA LEU A 115 -0.98 -10.17 11.66
C LEU A 115 0.07 -9.06 11.54
N LEU A 116 -0.26 -7.98 10.85
CA LEU A 116 0.53 -6.76 10.84
C LEU A 116 -0.07 -5.80 11.88
N THR A 117 0.57 -5.75 13.05
CA THR A 117 0.03 -5.14 14.27
C THR A 117 0.93 -4.02 14.79
N ASP A 118 0.49 -3.31 15.83
CA ASP A 118 1.30 -2.27 16.50
C ASP A 118 2.70 -2.74 16.93
N ARG A 119 2.94 -4.05 17.08
CA ARG A 119 4.29 -4.59 17.35
C ARG A 119 5.31 -4.18 16.30
N THR A 120 4.91 -4.16 15.02
CA THR A 120 5.78 -3.69 13.93
C THR A 120 6.08 -2.20 14.09
N LEU A 121 5.05 -1.38 14.37
CA LEU A 121 5.20 0.07 14.55
C LEU A 121 6.07 0.41 15.76
N ASP A 122 5.86 -0.27 16.89
CA ASP A 122 6.62 -0.09 18.12
C ASP A 122 8.09 -0.48 17.94
N ARG A 123 8.36 -1.53 17.16
CA ARG A 123 9.71 -1.93 16.81
C ARG A 123 10.42 -0.87 15.96
N TRP A 124 9.76 -0.36 14.92
CA TRP A 124 10.32 0.73 14.12
C TRP A 124 10.55 2.00 14.94
N ALA A 125 9.61 2.33 15.83
CA ALA A 125 9.72 3.46 16.74
C ALA A 125 10.96 3.33 17.66
N SER A 126 11.15 2.16 18.28
CA SER A 126 12.24 1.91 19.23
C SER A 126 13.62 1.81 18.59
N LEU A 127 13.72 1.24 17.39
CA LEU A 127 15.01 1.07 16.72
C LEU A 127 15.50 2.32 16.00
N CYS A 128 14.68 3.38 15.89
CA CYS A 128 14.91 4.50 14.97
C CYS A 128 15.14 4.04 13.50
N MET A 129 14.79 2.79 13.20
CA MET A 129 14.90 2.11 11.90
C MET A 129 13.53 2.14 11.22
N GLN A 130 12.90 3.31 11.23
CA GLN A 130 11.58 3.46 10.63
C GLN A 130 11.72 3.39 9.12
N PRO A 131 10.86 2.66 8.40
CA PRO A 131 10.87 2.73 6.96
C PRO A 131 10.55 4.18 6.57
N PRO A 132 11.44 4.86 5.81
CA PRO A 132 11.13 6.17 5.28
C PRO A 132 9.85 6.16 4.43
N CYS A 133 9.44 4.99 3.92
CA CYS A 133 8.24 4.85 3.11
C CYS A 133 7.44 3.57 3.44
N LEU A 134 6.22 3.71 3.95
CA LEU A 134 5.25 2.64 4.10
C LEU A 134 3.98 3.03 3.35
N GLN A 135 3.62 2.34 2.28
CA GLN A 135 2.44 2.64 1.49
C GLN A 135 1.51 1.44 1.42
N LEU A 136 0.36 1.52 2.09
CA LEU A 136 -0.65 0.47 2.16
C LEU A 136 -1.96 0.97 1.53
N ASN A 137 -2.11 0.80 0.22
CA ASN A 137 -3.27 1.23 -0.57
C ASN A 137 -4.32 0.12 -0.65
N ASN A 138 -5.55 0.37 -0.19
CA ASN A 138 -6.61 -0.63 -0.10
C ASN A 138 -6.19 -1.87 0.69
N VAL A 139 -5.51 -1.63 1.80
CA VAL A 139 -5.04 -2.65 2.72
C VAL A 139 -5.64 -2.42 4.12
N ALA A 140 -6.19 -3.47 4.71
CA ALA A 140 -6.59 -3.53 6.11
C ALA A 140 -5.47 -4.18 6.93
N THR A 141 -5.12 -3.57 8.06
CA THR A 141 -4.17 -4.10 9.04
C THR A 141 -4.76 -4.01 10.44
N SER A 142 -4.05 -4.54 11.44
CA SER A 142 -4.41 -4.39 12.85
C SER A 142 -3.69 -3.21 13.51
N PHE A 143 -3.16 -2.27 12.73
CA PHE A 143 -2.57 -1.05 13.27
C PHE A 143 -3.65 -0.18 13.93
N THR A 144 -3.33 0.33 15.13
CA THR A 144 -4.17 1.26 15.86
C THR A 144 -3.67 2.69 15.70
N ILE A 145 -4.54 3.67 15.98
CA ILE A 145 -4.11 5.08 16.05
C ILE A 145 -2.96 5.25 17.03
N THR A 146 -3.04 4.57 18.18
CA THR A 146 -2.05 4.71 19.24
C THR A 146 -0.70 4.14 18.82
N GLY A 147 -0.66 3.08 18.01
CA GLY A 147 0.57 2.58 17.39
C GLY A 147 1.17 3.56 16.40
N VAL A 148 0.33 4.11 15.49
CA VAL A 148 0.76 5.10 14.51
C VAL A 148 1.27 6.38 15.18
N GLU A 149 0.58 6.87 16.20
CA GLU A 149 1.00 8.05 16.98
C GLU A 149 2.35 7.82 17.67
N ARG A 150 2.59 6.63 18.24
CA ARG A 150 3.87 6.27 18.85
C ARG A 150 5.01 6.28 17.83
N LEU A 151 4.80 5.72 16.64
CA LEU A 151 5.77 5.76 15.55
C LEU A 151 6.12 7.20 15.18
N ILE A 152 5.11 8.04 14.96
CA ILE A 152 5.29 9.45 14.55
C ILE A 152 6.02 10.25 15.64
N ARG A 153 5.65 10.07 16.91
CA ARG A 153 6.33 10.74 18.03
C ARG A 153 7.80 10.33 18.10
N ALA A 154 8.09 9.03 17.94
CA ALA A 154 9.46 8.55 17.91
C ALA A 154 10.23 9.17 16.75
N PHE A 155 9.63 9.27 15.55
CA PHE A 155 10.25 9.94 14.40
C PHE A 155 10.57 11.39 14.71
N VAL A 156 9.60 12.18 15.17
CA VAL A 156 9.79 13.60 15.49
C VAL A 156 10.90 13.80 16.52
N SER A 157 11.04 12.87 17.48
CA SER A 157 12.06 12.98 18.51
C SER A 157 13.49 12.68 18.03
N THR A 158 13.65 11.94 16.93
CA THR A 158 14.96 11.44 16.46
C THR A 158 15.36 11.95 15.08
N ALA A 159 14.41 12.47 14.30
CA ALA A 159 14.61 12.88 12.93
C ALA A 159 15.51 14.13 12.81
N SER A 160 16.44 14.05 11.87
CA SER A 160 17.17 15.20 11.33
C SER A 160 16.23 16.06 10.46
N PRO A 161 16.51 17.36 10.25
CA PRO A 161 15.71 18.21 9.37
C PRO A 161 15.57 17.76 7.92
N TYR A 162 16.45 16.85 7.48
CA TYR A 162 16.44 16.27 6.15
C TYR A 162 15.69 14.95 6.06
N ASP A 163 15.36 14.34 7.21
CA ASP A 163 14.68 13.05 7.24
C ASP A 163 13.23 13.21 6.82
N ARG A 164 12.73 12.19 6.12
CA ARG A 164 11.35 12.12 5.67
C ARG A 164 10.73 10.82 6.14
N LEU A 165 9.61 10.95 6.83
CA LEU A 165 8.67 9.85 7.00
C LEU A 165 7.66 9.93 5.86
N CYS A 166 7.23 8.81 5.29
CA CYS A 166 6.17 8.73 4.30
C CYS A 166 5.33 7.50 4.63
N CYS A 167 4.32 7.63 5.48
CA CYS A 167 3.47 6.51 5.86
C CYS A 167 2.07 6.70 5.32
N LYS A 168 1.75 6.09 4.17
CA LYS A 168 0.38 5.88 3.73
C LYS A 168 -0.18 4.61 4.31
N PHE A 169 -1.24 4.72 5.09
CA PHE A 169 -1.96 3.52 5.52
C PHE A 169 -3.42 3.52 5.09
N GLY A 170 -3.99 2.31 5.05
CA GLY A 170 -5.26 2.03 4.39
C GLY A 170 -6.47 2.31 5.28
N ARG A 171 -7.08 1.28 5.86
CA ARG A 171 -8.16 1.42 6.87
C ARG A 171 -7.59 1.22 8.28
N LEU A 172 -7.72 2.22 9.14
CA LEU A 172 -7.53 2.07 10.59
C LEU A 172 -8.82 1.63 11.25
N ASN A 173 -8.71 0.94 12.39
CA ASN A 173 -9.85 0.42 13.15
C ASN A 173 -10.61 1.49 13.97
N THR A 174 -10.67 2.73 13.45
CA THR A 174 -11.13 3.93 14.18
C THR A 174 -11.53 5.05 13.20
N CYS A 175 -12.41 5.95 13.64
CA CYS A 175 -12.82 7.12 12.84
C CYS A 175 -11.62 8.02 12.49
N MET A 176 -11.52 8.41 11.22
CA MET A 176 -10.40 9.21 10.69
C MET A 176 -10.28 10.59 11.33
N ASP A 177 -11.41 11.21 11.72
CA ASP A 177 -11.42 12.48 12.43
C ASP A 177 -10.67 12.40 13.77
N THR A 178 -10.74 11.25 14.44
CA THR A 178 -10.02 11.00 15.69
C THR A 178 -8.52 10.88 15.45
N VAL A 179 -8.10 10.28 14.32
CA VAL A 179 -6.68 10.18 13.94
C VAL A 179 -6.12 11.57 13.70
N VAL A 180 -6.76 12.37 12.85
CA VAL A 180 -6.31 13.72 12.49
C VAL A 180 -6.30 14.61 13.73
N ALA A 181 -7.36 14.60 14.54
CA ALA A 181 -7.44 15.40 15.76
C ALA A 181 -6.35 15.04 16.79
N ARG A 182 -5.93 13.77 16.87
CA ARG A 182 -4.84 13.34 17.75
C ARG A 182 -3.47 13.72 17.19
N LEU A 183 -3.22 13.48 15.90
CA LEU A 183 -1.95 13.81 15.27
C LEU A 183 -1.72 15.32 15.18
N ALA A 184 -2.77 16.13 14.99
CA ALA A 184 -2.68 17.59 14.94
C ALA A 184 -2.17 18.21 16.26
N ARG A 185 -2.23 17.47 17.37
CA ARG A 185 -1.69 17.91 18.68
C ARG A 185 -0.18 17.73 18.80
N LEU A 186 0.48 17.09 17.83
CA LEU A 186 1.93 16.90 17.83
C LEU A 186 2.61 18.15 17.29
N SER A 187 3.41 18.80 18.14
CA SER A 187 4.21 19.97 17.76
C SER A 187 5.21 19.62 16.66
N GLY A 188 5.31 20.46 15.63
CA GLY A 188 6.25 20.26 14.51
C GLY A 188 5.70 19.42 13.35
N LEU A 189 4.51 18.83 13.49
CA LEU A 189 3.84 18.10 12.41
C LEU A 189 2.93 19.03 11.61
N LYS A 190 3.16 19.14 10.29
CA LYS A 190 2.23 19.77 9.36
C LYS A 190 1.41 18.69 8.65
N LEU A 191 0.12 18.62 8.99
CA LEU A 191 -0.83 17.75 8.33
C LEU A 191 -1.43 18.47 7.12
N HIS A 192 -1.16 17.98 5.91
CA HIS A 192 -1.91 18.41 4.72
C HIS A 192 -3.03 17.42 4.49
N CYS A 193 -4.23 17.89 4.12
CA CYS A 193 -5.42 17.06 3.85
C CYS A 193 -5.87 17.21 2.36
N VAL A 194 -5.97 16.14 1.55
CA VAL A 194 -6.38 16.05 0.13
C VAL A 194 -7.29 14.81 -0.13
N HIS A 195 -8.62 14.86 0.18
CA HIS A 195 -9.71 13.81 -0.03
C HIS A 195 -10.15 12.81 1.11
N GLU A 196 -10.14 11.45 0.98
CA GLU A 196 -10.55 10.35 1.95
C GLU A 196 -9.67 9.02 2.45
N THR A 197 -8.30 8.86 2.40
CA THR A 197 -7.19 7.94 2.86
C THR A 197 -6.08 8.70 3.64
N PHE A 198 -5.11 8.08 4.32
CA PHE A 198 -4.07 8.83 5.08
C PHE A 198 -2.64 8.56 4.62
N LEU A 199 -1.84 9.63 4.48
CA LEU A 199 -0.37 9.60 4.41
C LEU A 199 0.21 10.58 5.44
N VAL A 200 1.10 10.11 6.31
CA VAL A 200 1.85 10.96 7.25
C VAL A 200 3.24 11.19 6.69
N ALA A 201 3.55 12.43 6.35
CA ALA A 201 4.91 12.83 6.01
C ALA A 201 5.43 13.94 6.92
N LEU A 202 6.60 13.70 7.49
CA LEU A 202 7.31 14.58 8.42
C LEU A 202 8.55 15.11 7.71
N GLY A 203 8.72 16.43 7.65
CA GLY A 203 9.90 17.09 7.10
C GLY A 203 9.91 18.60 7.39
N HIS A 204 11.09 19.19 7.58
CA HIS A 204 11.22 20.59 8.03
C HIS A 204 10.99 21.66 6.93
N ASN A 205 10.75 21.31 5.65
CA ASN A 205 10.26 22.22 4.58
C ASN A 205 9.72 21.46 3.34
N PRO A 206 8.85 22.05 2.48
CA PRO A 206 7.51 21.54 2.24
C PRO A 206 7.40 20.69 0.96
N ARG A 207 6.97 19.44 1.12
CA ARG A 207 6.07 18.77 0.18
C ARG A 207 5.41 17.63 0.94
N VAL A 208 4.29 17.95 1.56
CA VAL A 208 3.43 16.98 2.24
C VAL A 208 2.30 16.68 1.26
N GLU A 209 2.45 15.60 0.51
CA GLU A 209 1.39 15.17 -0.40
C GLU A 209 0.45 14.23 0.32
N LEU A 210 -0.55 14.91 0.88
CA LEU A 210 -1.83 14.36 1.21
C LEU A 210 -2.44 13.60 0.02
N ASN A 211 -2.93 12.36 0.15
CA ASN A 211 -3.90 11.86 -0.82
C ASN A 211 -4.88 10.97 -0.06
N ILE A 212 -6.19 11.15 -0.26
CA ILE A 212 -7.23 10.58 0.60
C ILE A 212 -8.33 9.84 -0.37
N GLN A 213 -8.85 8.58 -0.19
CA GLN A 213 -10.07 7.89 -0.77
C GLN A 213 -11.07 7.18 0.22
N THR A 214 -12.39 7.41 0.13
CA THR A 214 -13.47 6.67 0.81
C THR A 214 -14.12 5.76 -0.21
N LEU A 215 -14.63 4.63 0.27
CA LEU A 215 -15.79 4.06 -0.38
C LEU A 215 -16.98 4.96 -0.04
N ARG A 216 -17.53 5.66 -1.03
CA ARG A 216 -18.95 6.02 -0.98
C ARG A 216 -19.69 4.72 -0.64
N ARG A 217 -20.28 4.63 0.55
CA ARG A 217 -21.44 3.76 0.74
C ARG A 217 -22.47 4.30 -0.24
N GLY A 218 -22.61 3.61 -1.38
CA GLY A 218 -23.77 3.80 -2.24
C GLY A 218 -25.01 3.58 -1.39
N LEU A 219 -25.63 4.69 -0.96
CA LEU A 219 -27.07 4.76 -0.93
C LEU A 219 -27.53 4.48 -2.37
N HIS A 220 -28.33 3.42 -2.51
CA HIS A 220 -28.83 2.79 -3.74
C HIS A 220 -27.89 1.74 -4.38
N ALA A 221 -27.95 0.53 -3.83
CA ALA A 221 -28.12 -0.62 -4.71
C ALA A 221 -29.39 -0.39 -5.55
N PRO A 222 -29.38 -0.60 -6.88
CA PRO A 222 -30.64 -0.76 -7.59
C PRO A 222 -31.34 -1.97 -6.99
N ARG A 223 -32.54 -1.77 -6.44
CA ARG A 223 -33.41 -2.89 -6.11
C ARG A 223 -33.65 -3.66 -7.40
N ALA A 224 -33.11 -4.87 -7.48
CA ALA A 224 -33.66 -5.91 -8.31
C ALA A 224 -35.02 -6.27 -7.70
N ASP A 225 -36.05 -5.50 -8.07
CA ASP A 225 -37.49 -5.81 -7.94
C ASP A 225 -38.33 -4.53 -8.18
N ALA A 226 -38.16 -3.91 -9.35
CA ALA A 226 -39.18 -3.03 -9.91
C ALA A 226 -39.62 -3.67 -11.23
N THR A 227 -40.65 -4.49 -11.10
CA THR A 227 -41.47 -4.99 -12.21
C THR A 227 -41.85 -3.84 -13.13
N LEU A 228 -41.68 -4.07 -14.44
CA LEU A 228 -42.36 -3.31 -15.49
C LEU A 228 -43.86 -3.29 -15.17
N ASP A 229 -44.40 -2.18 -14.66
CA ASP A 229 -45.82 -1.79 -14.84
C ASP A 229 -46.17 -0.48 -14.12
N GLU A 230 -45.33 0.56 -14.16
CA GLU A 230 -45.77 1.91 -13.81
C GLU A 230 -45.15 2.96 -14.76
N LEU A 231 -45.70 3.05 -15.97
CA LEU A 231 -45.58 4.23 -16.82
C LEU A 231 -46.81 5.12 -16.61
N PRO A 232 -46.68 6.34 -16.04
CA PRO A 232 -47.69 7.36 -16.21
C PRO A 232 -47.49 8.04 -17.57
N ALA A 233 -48.60 8.08 -18.31
CA ALA A 233 -48.76 8.57 -19.66
C ALA A 233 -48.25 10.01 -19.92
N LEU A 234 -47.78 10.19 -21.16
CA LEU A 234 -47.92 11.39 -21.99
C LEU A 234 -48.91 12.45 -21.44
N ARG A 235 -48.40 13.63 -21.09
CA ARG A 235 -49.19 14.86 -21.18
C ARG A 235 -48.47 15.93 -21.98
N ARG A 236 -49.24 16.40 -22.96
CA ARG A 236 -48.97 17.33 -24.04
C ARG A 236 -48.51 18.69 -23.53
N GLY A 237 -47.69 19.35 -24.34
CA GLY A 237 -47.11 20.65 -24.05
C GLY A 237 -48.12 21.81 -24.02
N THR A 238 -47.62 22.93 -23.50
CA THR A 238 -48.27 24.24 -23.56
C THR A 238 -47.35 25.23 -24.29
N PRO A 239 -47.87 26.05 -25.22
CA PRO A 239 -47.06 26.91 -26.07
C PRO A 239 -46.61 28.18 -25.35
N VAL A 240 -45.35 28.56 -25.58
CA VAL A 240 -44.75 29.82 -25.12
C VAL A 240 -45.29 30.97 -25.96
N ARG A 241 -46.05 31.87 -25.33
CA ARG A 241 -46.59 33.09 -25.93
C ARG A 241 -45.53 34.20 -25.87
N ARG A 242 -44.95 34.58 -27.03
CA ARG A 242 -44.05 35.75 -27.15
C ARG A 242 -44.86 37.05 -27.02
N ARG A 243 -44.40 37.99 -26.18
CA ARG A 243 -44.87 39.39 -26.17
C ARG A 243 -44.04 40.21 -27.16
N PRO A 244 -44.62 41.19 -27.86
CA PRO A 244 -43.87 42.16 -28.66
C PRO A 244 -43.23 43.23 -27.75
N ALA A 245 -42.04 43.69 -28.14
CA ALA A 245 -41.34 44.81 -27.54
C ALA A 245 -41.85 46.15 -28.13
N PRO A 246 -41.74 47.27 -27.38
CA PRO A 246 -42.09 48.61 -27.86
C PRO A 246 -41.12 49.13 -28.93
#